data_AF-A0A4Q2X723-F1
#
_entry.id   AF-A0A4Q2X723-F1
#
_cell.length_a   1.000
_cell.length_b   1.000
_cell.length_c   1.000
_cell.angle_alpha   90.00
_cell.angle_beta   90.00
_cell.angle_gamma   90.00
#
_symmetry.space_group_name_H-M   'P 1'
#
loop_
_entity.id
_entity.type
_entity.pdbx_description
1 polymer ?
#
loop_
_entity_poly.entity_id
_entity_poly.type
_entity_poly.pdbx_seq_one_letter_code
_entity_poly.pdbx_strand_id
1 'polypeptide(L)' 'MPEQPETESPTLQKIVSKSVHDMRTPLSCMHTALEILRMTAGDPARLEMAIGLMDNQIKELNGQLDRLSKSAREFQG' A
#
# COMPACT_ATOMS: atom_id res chain seq x y z
N MET A 1 33.24 5.98 -28.95
CA MET A 1 32.93 6.04 -27.50
C MET A 1 31.68 5.21 -27.29
N PRO A 2 31.64 4.25 -26.35
CA PRO A 2 30.40 3.55 -26.06
C PRO A 2 29.51 4.45 -25.22
N GLU A 3 28.28 4.68 -25.67
CA GLU A 3 27.26 5.44 -24.95
C GLU A 3 26.92 4.70 -23.65
N GLN A 4 27.08 5.39 -22.51
CA GLN A 4 26.65 4.87 -21.22
C GLN A 4 25.12 4.88 -21.19
N PRO A 5 24.45 3.83 -20.66
CA PRO A 5 23.00 3.84 -20.55
C PRO A 5 22.63 4.91 -19.52
N GLU A 6 21.98 5.97 -19.97
CA GLU A 6 21.37 6.97 -19.09
C GLU A 6 20.37 6.22 -18.21
N THR A 7 20.73 6.01 -16.95
CA THR A 7 19.80 5.54 -15.92
C THR A 7 18.76 6.63 -15.74
N GLU A 8 17.67 6.55 -16.51
CA GLU A 8 16.53 7.45 -16.41
C GLU A 8 16.01 7.45 -14.97
N SER A 9 16.33 8.50 -14.24
CA SER A 9 15.76 8.72 -12.91
C SER A 9 14.24 8.79 -13.05
N PRO A 10 13.46 8.00 -12.28
CA PRO A 10 12.03 7.93 -12.46
C PRO A 10 11.41 9.31 -12.25
N THR A 11 10.62 9.77 -13.21
CA THR A 11 9.93 11.06 -13.11
C THR A 11 9.01 11.07 -11.87
N LEU A 12 8.86 12.23 -11.22
CA LEU A 12 7.96 12.42 -10.08
C LEU A 12 6.56 11.84 -10.33
N GLN A 13 6.06 11.96 -11.56
CA GLN A 13 4.77 11.43 -11.98
C GLN A 13 4.73 9.89 -11.93
N LYS A 14 5.80 9.18 -12.31
CA LYS A 14 5.91 7.71 -12.19
C LYS A 14 5.90 7.28 -10.72
N ILE A 15 6.58 8.03 -9.84
CA ILE A 15 6.65 7.72 -8.39
C ILE A 15 5.30 7.92 -7.72
N VAL A 16 4.65 9.06 -7.98
CA VAL A 16 3.32 9.36 -7.46
C VAL A 16 2.31 8.31 -7.97
N SER A 17 2.34 7.99 -9.26
CA SER A 17 1.45 6.99 -9.85
C SER A 17 1.63 5.60 -9.22
N LYS A 18 2.88 5.16 -9.05
CA LYS A 18 3.20 3.90 -8.37
C LYS A 18 2.73 3.89 -6.91
N SER A 19 2.98 4.98 -6.19
CA SER A 19 2.58 5.11 -4.78
C SER A 19 1.06 5.08 -4.61
N VAL A 20 0.33 5.77 -5.48
CA VAL A 20 -1.14 5.75 -5.51
C VAL A 20 -1.67 4.35 -5.83
N HIS A 21 -1.03 3.64 -6.76
CA HIS A 21 -1.38 2.26 -7.08
C HIS A 21 -1.12 1.31 -5.90
N ASP A 22 0.07 1.41 -5.30
CA ASP A 22 0.48 0.56 -4.18
C ASP A 22 -0.46 0.75 -2.97
N MET A 23 -0.90 1.99 -2.68
CA MET A 23 -1.86 2.29 -1.62
C MET A 23 -3.31 1.87 -1.94
N ARG A 24 -3.71 1.84 -3.22
CA ARG A 24 -5.08 1.45 -3.62
C ARG A 24 -5.39 0.00 -3.24
N THR A 25 -4.44 -0.90 -3.42
CA THR A 25 -4.61 -2.33 -3.15
C THR A 25 -5.02 -2.64 -1.71
N PRO A 26 -4.25 -2.24 -0.67
CA PRO A 26 -4.64 -2.51 0.70
C PRO A 26 -5.88 -1.73 1.15
N LEU A 27 -6.13 -0.51 0.63
CA LEU A 27 -7.37 0.23 0.91
C LEU A 27 -8.61 -0.49 0.38
N SER A 28 -8.55 -1.07 -0.82
CA SER A 28 -9.63 -1.91 -1.36
C SER A 28 -9.88 -3.14 -0.49
N CYS A 29 -8.83 -3.80 -0.01
CA CYS A 29 -8.99 -4.96 0.86
C CYS A 29 -9.54 -4.60 2.25
N MET A 30 -9.22 -3.40 2.79
CA MET A 30 -9.82 -2.89 4.03
C MET A 30 -11.32 -2.62 3.85
N HIS A 31 -11.71 -2.05 2.71
CA HIS A 31 -13.12 -1.85 2.38
C HIS A 31 -13.89 -3.18 2.40
N THR A 32 -13.33 -4.22 1.78
CA THR A 32 -13.92 -5.56 1.79
C THR A 32 -14.00 -6.15 3.20
N ALA A 33 -12.97 -5.99 4.04
CA ALA A 33 -13.01 -6.45 5.42
C ALA A 33 -14.09 -5.73 6.24
N LEU A 34 -14.28 -4.43 6.04
CA LEU A 34 -15.36 -3.65 6.64
C LEU A 34 -16.74 -4.11 6.16
N GLU A 35 -16.89 -4.48 4.90
CA GLU A 35 -18.15 -5.06 4.37
C GLU A 35 -18.44 -6.43 5.01
N ILE A 36 -17.44 -7.30 5.15
CA ILE A 36 -17.59 -8.58 5.86
C ILE A 36 -18.03 -8.32 7.31
N LEU A 37 -17.40 -7.39 8.02
CA LEU A 37 -17.79 -7.03 9.39
C LEU A 37 -19.22 -6.52 9.48
N ARG A 38 -19.65 -5.67 8.54
CA ARG A 38 -21.05 -5.18 8.46
C ARG A 38 -22.05 -6.31 8.19
N MET A 39 -21.64 -7.35 7.46
CA MET A 39 -22.48 -8.50 7.11
C MET A 39 -22.51 -9.61 8.17
N THR A 40 -21.62 -9.58 9.18
CA THR A 40 -21.39 -10.70 10.10
C THR A 40 -22.08 -10.57 11.45
N ALA A 41 -23.24 -9.90 11.51
CA ALA A 41 -24.01 -9.77 12.74
C ALA A 41 -24.26 -11.13 13.42
N GLY A 42 -23.52 -11.40 14.51
CA GLY A 42 -23.70 -12.57 15.38
C GLY A 42 -22.69 -13.71 15.28
N ASP A 43 -21.63 -13.64 14.48
CA ASP A 43 -20.59 -14.69 14.41
C ASP A 43 -19.21 -14.18 14.89
N PRO A 44 -18.83 -14.45 16.15
CA PRO A 44 -17.54 -14.04 16.72
C PRO A 44 -16.32 -14.53 15.95
N ALA A 45 -16.37 -15.73 15.36
CA ALA A 45 -15.22 -16.29 14.65
C ALA A 45 -14.96 -15.55 13.33
N ARG A 46 -16.03 -15.15 12.63
CA ARG A 46 -15.91 -14.32 11.42
C ARG A 46 -15.46 -12.90 11.72
N LEU A 47 -15.90 -12.35 12.86
CA LEU A 47 -15.41 -11.06 13.37
C LEU A 47 -13.90 -11.08 13.61
N GLU A 48 -13.40 -12.11 14.31
CA GLU A 48 -11.97 -12.24 14.62
C GLU A 48 -11.12 -12.44 13.36
N MET A 49 -11.61 -13.22 12.39
CA MET A 49 -10.97 -13.38 11.08
C MET A 49 -10.88 -12.04 10.33
N ALA A 50 -11.96 -11.26 10.31
CA ALA A 50 -11.96 -9.97 9.63
C ALA A 50 -11.07 -8.93 10.34
N ILE A 51 -11.00 -8.95 11.67
CA ILE A 51 -10.05 -8.14 12.45
C ILE A 51 -8.60 -8.50 12.08
N GLY A 52 -8.27 -9.79 12.02
CA GLY A 52 -6.93 -10.24 11.62
C GLY A 52 -6.53 -9.83 10.20
N LEU A 53 -7.49 -9.86 9.26
CA LEU A 53 -7.29 -9.37 7.89
C LEU A 53 -6.99 -7.87 7.87
N MET A 54 -7.75 -7.06 8.63
CA MET A 54 -7.50 -5.62 8.72
C MET A 54 -6.14 -5.29 9.34
N ASP A 55 -5.74 -5.98 10.42
CA ASP A 55 -4.46 -5.75 11.09
C ASP A 55 -3.26 -6.00 10.15
N ASN A 56 -3.32 -7.09 9.36
CA ASN A 56 -2.30 -7.38 8.36
C ASN A 56 -2.24 -6.31 7.25
N GLN A 57 -3.38 -5.80 6.81
CA GLN A 57 -3.42 -4.74 5.80
C GLN A 57 -2.87 -3.41 6.33
N ILE A 58 -3.13 -3.08 7.60
CA ILE A 58 -2.55 -1.89 8.25
C ILE A 58 -1.03 -2.00 8.28
N LYS A 59 -0.49 -3.16 8.64
CA LYS A 59 0.97 -3.42 8.61
C LYS A 59 1.55 -3.24 7.21
N GLU A 60 0.86 -3.73 6.17
CA GLU A 60 1.32 -3.60 4.78
C GLU A 60 1.31 -2.14 4.30
N LEU A 61 0.24 -1.39 4.60
CA LEU A 61 0.16 0.06 4.31
C LEU A 61 1.28 0.84 4.99
N ASN A 62 1.54 0.57 6.27
CA ASN A 62 2.64 1.24 6.99
C ASN A 62 3.99 0.95 6.32
N GLY A 63 4.24 -0.29 5.89
CA GLY A 63 5.45 -0.63 5.16
C GLY A 63 5.56 0.03 3.78
N GLN A 64 4.45 0.23 3.08
CA GLN A 64 4.42 0.99 1.82
C GLN A 64 4.68 2.49 2.05
N LEU A 65 4.08 3.08 3.08
CA LEU A 65 4.31 4.49 3.46
C LEU A 65 5.78 4.73 3.87
N ASP A 66 6.40 3.82 4.60
CA ASP A 66 7.82 3.90 4.93
C ASP A 66 8.72 3.86 3.69
N ARG A 67 8.40 3.00 2.72
CA ARG A 67 9.12 2.93 1.43
C ARG A 67 8.95 4.22 0.63
N LEU A 68 7.74 4.77 0.59
CA LEU A 68 7.47 6.05 -0.05
C LEU A 68 8.23 7.20 0.63
N SER A 69 8.24 7.25 1.96
CA SER A 69 8.97 8.26 2.74
C SER A 69 10.49 8.19 2.50
N LYS A 70 11.05 6.99 2.34
CA LYS A 70 12.47 6.82 1.99
C LYS A 70 12.75 7.30 0.56
N SER A 71 11.96 6.87 -0.41
CA SER A 71 12.10 7.30 -1.80
C SER A 71 11.96 8.81 -1.97
N ALA A 72 11.03 9.45 -1.25
CA ALA A 72 10.87 10.91 -1.27
C ALA A 72 12.10 11.65 -0.72
N ARG A 73 12.77 11.11 0.31
CA ARG A 73 14.01 11.67 0.87
C ARG A 73 15.19 11.55 -0.09
N GLU A 74 15.30 10.41 -0.78
CA GLU A 74 16.34 10.18 -1.80
C GLU A 74 16.18 11.12 -3.00
N PHE A 75 14.96 11.57 -3.32
CA PHE A 75 14.70 12.54 -4.38
C PHE A 75 15.08 14.00 -4.04
N GLN A 76 15.30 14.32 -2.76
CA GLN A 76 15.66 15.66 -2.30
C GLN A 76 17.17 15.84 -2.06
N GLY A 77 17.94 14.75 -2.15
CA GLY A 77 19.40 14.71 -1.92
C GLY A 77 20.22 14.72 -3.20
#